data_AF-A0A954KND6-F1
#
_entry.id   AF-A0A954KND6-F1
#
_cell.length_a   1.000
_cell.length_b   1.000
_cell.length_c   1.000
_cell.angle_alpha   90.00
_cell.angle_beta   90.00
_cell.angle_gamma   90.00
#
_symmetry.space_group_name_H-M   'P 1'
#
loop_
_entity.id
_entity.type
_entity.pdbx_description
1 polymer ?
#
loop_
_entity_poly.entity_id
_entity_poly.type
_entity_poly.pdbx_seq_one_letter_code
_entity_poly.pdbx_strand_id
1 'polypeptide(L)' 'GSTCASGSAEPAPALLAMGVPPDICLATVRLSLGILNTMDEVNDAANRIAEVVRRMRSSQNPTG' A
#
# COMPACT_ATOMS: atom_id res chain seq x y z
N GLY A 1 1.85 -14.69 2.89
CA GLY A 1 3.30 -14.48 2.76
C GLY A 1 3.67 -13.20 3.49
N SER A 2 4.15 -13.33 4.72
CA SER A 2 4.67 -12.24 5.54
C SER A 2 6.10 -11.93 5.09
N THR A 3 6.25 -11.03 4.13
CA THR A 3 7.57 -10.44 3.86
C THR A 3 7.77 -9.35 4.91
N CYS A 4 8.53 -9.66 5.95
CA CYS A 4 9.11 -8.66 6.82
C CYS A 4 9.92 -7.70 5.93
N ALA A 5 9.57 -6.43 5.92
CA ALA A 5 10.39 -5.37 5.35
C ALA A 5 11.63 -5.18 6.24
N SER A 6 12.56 -6.14 6.17
CA SER A 6 13.87 -6.04 6.83
C SER A 6 14.89 -5.55 5.80
N GLY A 7 15.02 -4.22 5.70
CA GLY A 7 16.29 -3.57 5.36
C GLY A 7 16.60 -3.25 3.90
N SER A 8 15.76 -3.59 2.93
CA SER A 8 15.99 -3.22 1.53
C SER A 8 14.72 -2.65 0.91
N ALA A 9 14.69 -1.33 0.72
CA ALA A 9 13.61 -0.61 0.04
C ALA A 9 13.78 -0.75 -1.49
N GLU A 10 14.04 -1.96 -1.96
CA GLU A 10 14.14 -2.23 -3.40
C GLU A 10 12.73 -2.39 -3.98
N PRO A 11 12.39 -1.71 -5.09
CA PRO A 11 11.11 -1.86 -5.75
C PRO A 11 10.79 -3.32 -6.11
N ALA A 12 9.51 -3.71 -6.00
CA ALA A 12 9.10 -5.06 -6.38
C ALA A 12 9.41 -5.33 -7.87
N PRO A 13 10.17 -6.38 -8.21
CA PRO A 13 10.60 -6.64 -9.60
C PRO A 13 9.43 -6.78 -10.58
N ALA A 14 8.30 -7.32 -10.12
CA ALA A 14 7.09 -7.44 -10.93
C ALA A 14 6.50 -6.06 -11.30
N LEU A 15 6.55 -5.07 -10.42
CA LEU A 15 6.06 -3.71 -10.71
C LEU A 15 6.99 -3.00 -11.69
N LEU A 16 8.31 -3.16 -11.54
CA LEU A 16 9.31 -2.63 -12.48
C LEU A 16 9.13 -3.24 -13.88
N ALA A 17 8.91 -4.56 -13.97
CA ALA A 17 8.68 -5.25 -15.24
C ALA A 17 7.38 -4.79 -15.94
N MET A 18 6.38 -4.31 -15.18
CA MET A 18 5.17 -3.68 -15.72
C MET A 18 5.37 -2.22 -16.14
N GLY A 19 6.58 -1.68 -16.00
CA GLY A 19 6.88 -0.28 -16.33
C GLY A 19 6.38 0.73 -15.30
N VAL A 20 6.07 0.30 -14.07
CA VAL A 20 5.66 1.21 -13.01
C VAL A 20 6.88 2.01 -12.53
N PRO A 21 6.78 3.36 -12.41
CA PRO A 21 7.87 4.19 -11.90
C PRO A 21 8.38 3.72 -10.52
N PRO A 22 9.71 3.72 -10.27
CA PRO A 22 10.27 3.20 -9.02
C PRO A 22 9.73 3.87 -7.75
N ASP A 23 9.46 5.18 -7.78
CA ASP A 23 8.86 5.93 -6.68
C ASP A 23 7.44 5.45 -6.34
N ILE A 24 6.65 5.10 -7.35
CA ILE A 24 5.31 4.53 -7.18
C ILE A 24 5.39 3.08 -6.67
N CYS A 25 6.39 2.31 -7.12
CA CYS A 25 6.61 0.95 -6.65
C CYS A 25 6.84 0.90 -5.13
N LEU A 26 7.54 1.88 -4.57
CA LEU A 26 7.81 1.97 -3.12
C LEU A 26 6.56 2.29 -2.29
N ALA A 27 5.57 2.93 -2.89
CA ALA A 27 4.30 3.27 -2.23
C ALA A 27 3.19 2.21 -2.43
N THR A 28 3.51 1.06 -3.06
CA THR A 28 2.51 0.05 -3.43
C THR A 28 2.19 -0.90 -2.28
N VAL A 29 0.89 -1.18 -2.09
CA VAL A 29 0.38 -2.17 -1.12
C VAL A 29 -0.39 -3.25 -1.87
N ARG A 30 -0.08 -4.53 -1.59
CA ARG A 30 -0.84 -5.69 -2.12
C ARG A 30 -1.77 -6.24 -1.04
N LEU A 31 -3.06 -6.28 -1.36
CA LEU A 31 -4.09 -6.92 -0.53
C LEU A 31 -4.51 -8.23 -1.19
N SER A 32 -4.71 -9.27 -0.39
CA SER A 32 -5.20 -10.57 -0.86
C SER A 32 -6.45 -10.92 -0.07
N LEU A 33 -7.54 -11.21 -0.76
CA LEU A 33 -8.81 -11.63 -0.18
C LEU A 33 -8.97 -13.14 -0.34
N GLY A 34 -9.68 -13.77 0.59
CA GLY A 34 -10.02 -15.18 0.59
C GLY A 34 -11.51 -15.41 0.80
N ILE A 35 -11.95 -16.66 0.66
CA ILE A 35 -13.37 -17.06 0.74
C ILE A 35 -14.03 -16.74 2.08
N LEU A 36 -13.24 -16.58 3.14
CA LEU A 36 -13.74 -16.26 4.47
C LEU A 36 -13.94 -14.75 4.69
N ASN A 37 -13.48 -13.90 3.76
CA ASN A 37 -13.67 -12.48 3.91
C ASN A 37 -15.13 -12.09 3.68
N THR A 38 -15.64 -11.23 4.55
CA THR A 38 -16.98 -10.66 4.41
C THR A 38 -16.91 -9.29 3.73
N MET A 39 -18.03 -8.84 3.15
CA MET A 39 -18.12 -7.49 2.59
C MET A 39 -17.90 -6.41 3.65
N ASP A 40 -18.35 -6.64 4.88
CA ASP A 40 -18.18 -5.69 5.98
C ASP A 40 -16.70 -5.53 6.36
N GLU A 41 -15.94 -6.62 6.39
CA GLU A 41 -14.49 -6.58 6.60
C GLU A 41 -13.76 -5.84 5.48
N VAL A 42 -14.16 -6.06 4.23
CA VAL A 42 -13.57 -5.35 3.07
C VAL A 42 -13.86 -3.85 3.15
N ASN A 43 -15.08 -3.48 3.52
CA ASN A 43 -15.49 -2.08 3.69
C ASN A 43 -14.74 -1.41 4.84
N ASP A 44 -14.61 -2.07 6.00
CA ASP A 44 -13.85 -1.56 7.14
C ASP A 44 -12.36 -1.38 6.78
N ALA A 45 -11.76 -2.38 6.12
CA ALA A 45 -10.38 -2.29 5.64
C ALA A 45 -10.18 -1.12 4.67
N ALA A 46 -11.08 -0.95 3.68
CA ALA A 46 -11.01 0.15 2.72
C ALA A 46 -11.11 1.53 3.42
N ASN A 47 -12.03 1.68 4.36
CA ASN A 47 -12.22 2.92 5.12
C ASN A 47 -10.96 3.29 5.94
N ARG A 48 -10.38 2.31 6.63
CA ARG A 48 -9.16 2.51 7.42
C ARG A 48 -7.96 2.85 6.54
N ILE A 49 -7.79 2.17 5.41
CA ILE A 49 -6.71 2.47 4.46
C ILE A 49 -6.87 3.89 3.93
N ALA A 50 -8.08 4.30 3.54
CA ALA A 50 -8.36 5.65 3.05
C ALA A 50 -8.10 6.72 4.13
N GLU A 51 -8.41 6.45 5.40
CA GLU A 51 -8.08 7.33 6.52
C GLU A 51 -6.56 7.48 6.70
N VAL A 52 -5.81 6.38 6.70
CA VAL A 52 -4.34 6.40 6.82
C VAL A 52 -3.71 7.17 5.66
N VAL A 53 -4.15 6.95 4.42
CA VAL A 53 -3.66 7.67 3.25
C VAL A 53 -3.97 9.17 3.35
N ARG A 54 -5.19 9.55 3.78
CA ARG A 54 -5.55 10.96 4.00
C ARG A 54 -4.63 11.61 5.04
N ARG A 55 -4.38 10.93 6.15
CA ARG A 55 -3.47 11.40 7.20
C ARG A 55 -2.05 11.60 6.66
N MET A 56 -1.50 10.60 5.97
CA MET A 56 -0.16 10.67 5.36
C MET A 56 -0.05 11.86 4.41
N ARG A 57 -1.04 12.06 3.52
CA ARG A 57 -1.07 13.20 2.59
C ARG A 57 -1.17 14.55 3.31
N SER A 58 -1.94 14.64 4.40
CA SER A 58 -2.04 15.86 5.20
C SER A 58 -0.74 16.20 5.94
N SER A 59 0.02 15.19 6.37
CA SER A 59 1.32 15.36 7.03
C SER A 59 2.49 15.56 6.04
N GLN A 60 2.33 15.11 4.79
CA GLN A 60 3.32 15.31 3.71
C GLN A 60 3.13 16.63 2.96
N ASN A 61 2.39 17.58 3.53
CA ASN A 61 2.42 18.97 3.12
C ASN A 61 3.37 19.73 4.07
N PRO A 62 4.71 19.60 3.95
CA PRO A 62 5.58 20.56 4.58
C PRO A 62 5.30 21.91 3.92
N THR A 63 5.15 22.95 4.73
CA THR A 63 5.45 24.35 4.41
C THR A 63 6.06 24.54 3.02
N GLY A 64 5.33 25.25 2.15
CA GLY A 64 5.97 26.03 1.08
C GLY A 64 6.92 27.07 1.65
#